data_AF-A0AAJ5E4T3-F1
#
_entry.id   AF-A0AAJ5E4T3-F1
#
_cell.length_a   1.000
_cell.length_b   1.000
_cell.length_c   1.000
_cell.angle_alpha   90.00
_cell.angle_beta   90.00
_cell.angle_gamma   90.00
#
_symmetry.space_group_name_H-M   'P 1'
#
loop_
_entity.id
_entity.type
_entity.pdbx_description
1 polymer ?
#
loop_
_entity_poly.entity_id
_entity_poly.type
_entity_poly.pdbx_seq_one_letter_code
_entity_poly.pdbx_strand_id
1 'polypeptide(L)'
;MNSLIACVRSEVTHADGTVFEEFYDWQGGRTDFEVEMEHLRYVKVSPVVKVVRFIVSEGGAAVQVSVAGTPCILPDRTGVLVVFDKEPSKFSCPEAPWFFDFPNNAAIYNVDGSLRFQLHNPQGEGSYIGAVHSGAMPNHPDTLGVLVGTVGHDPEWLYLVDCNSPKLIHTGKWIRY
;
A
#
# COMPACT_ATOMS: atom_id res chain seq x y z
N MET A 1 16.19 19.15 0.60
CA MET A 1 15.99 18.44 -0.67
C MET A 1 14.96 17.36 -0.40
N ASN A 2 13.80 17.39 -1.06
CA ASN A 2 12.81 16.33 -0.93
C ASN A 2 13.34 15.10 -1.66
N SER A 3 13.59 14.02 -0.93
CA SER A 3 14.05 12.77 -1.50
C SER A 3 12.87 12.09 -2.20
N LEU A 4 13.00 11.74 -3.48
CA LEU A 4 11.97 11.00 -4.21
C LEU A 4 12.14 9.50 -3.99
N ILE A 5 11.02 8.78 -3.95
CA ILE A 5 11.02 7.32 -3.81
C ILE A 5 11.41 6.68 -5.14
N ALA A 6 12.39 5.79 -5.10
CA ALA A 6 12.81 4.96 -6.24
C ALA A 6 12.02 3.65 -6.27
N CYS A 7 11.96 2.94 -5.14
CA CYS A 7 11.21 1.69 -5.02
C CYS A 7 10.75 1.44 -3.59
N VAL A 8 9.86 0.47 -3.45
CA VAL A 8 9.57 -0.16 -2.16
C VAL A 8 10.08 -1.58 -2.22
N ARG A 9 10.81 -1.98 -1.18
CA ARG A 9 11.38 -3.32 -1.02
C ARG A 9 10.72 -4.01 0.17
N SER A 10 10.44 -5.29 0.04
CA SER A 10 9.98 -6.16 1.12
C SER A 10 11.00 -7.28 1.32
N GLU A 11 11.35 -7.54 2.56
CA GLU A 11 12.14 -8.70 2.98
C GLU A 11 11.21 -9.67 3.74
N VAL A 12 11.06 -10.88 3.22
CA VAL A 12 10.20 -11.91 3.76
C VAL A 12 11.06 -13.02 4.35
N THR A 13 11.03 -13.16 5.67
CA THR A 13 11.80 -14.18 6.40
C THR A 13 10.92 -15.37 6.75
N HIS A 14 11.39 -16.57 6.40
CA HIS A 14 10.77 -17.85 6.72
C HIS A 14 11.30 -18.43 8.04
N ALA A 15 10.58 -19.39 8.61
CA ALA A 15 10.90 -19.99 9.90
C ALA A 15 12.27 -20.70 9.95
N ASP A 16 12.78 -21.17 8.82
CA ASP A 16 14.11 -21.77 8.69
C ASP A 16 15.24 -20.76 8.47
N GLY A 17 14.92 -19.46 8.42
CA GLY A 17 15.88 -18.37 8.20
C GLY A 17 16.08 -17.98 6.74
N THR A 18 15.44 -18.67 5.79
CA THR A 18 15.46 -18.26 4.37
C THR A 18 14.81 -16.89 4.20
N VAL A 19 15.41 -16.03 3.38
CA VAL A 19 14.91 -14.68 3.09
C VAL A 19 14.63 -14.54 1.60
N PHE A 20 13.43 -14.10 1.26
CA PHE A 20 13.06 -13.64 -0.08
C PHE A 20 12.98 -12.13 -0.09
N GLU A 21 13.54 -11.52 -1.13
CA GLU A 21 13.42 -10.08 -1.38
C GLU A 21 12.45 -9.85 -2.53
N GLU A 22 11.51 -8.94 -2.31
CA GLU A 22 10.58 -8.47 -3.32
C GLU A 22 10.71 -6.96 -3.45
N PHE A 23 10.59 -6.41 -4.66
CA PHE A 23 10.50 -4.98 -4.85
C PHE A 23 9.49 -4.62 -5.92
N TYR A 24 9.05 -3.37 -5.89
CA TYR A 24 8.44 -2.70 -7.03
C TYR A 24 8.92 -1.25 -7.08
N ASP A 25 9.21 -0.75 -8.27
CA ASP A 25 9.69 0.59 -8.50
C ASP A 25 8.61 1.51 -9.08
N TRP A 26 8.91 2.81 -9.13
CA TRP A 26 7.99 3.82 -9.63
C TRP A 26 7.71 3.72 -11.15
N GLN A 27 8.56 3.02 -11.91
CA GLN A 27 8.41 2.80 -13.35
C GLN A 27 7.60 1.54 -13.67
N GLY A 28 7.13 0.81 -12.65
CA GLY A 28 6.41 -0.44 -12.81
C GLY A 28 7.32 -1.67 -12.93
N GLY A 29 8.63 -1.51 -12.78
CA GLY A 29 9.53 -2.64 -12.56
C GLY A 29 9.22 -3.30 -11.23
N ARG A 30 9.34 -4.62 -11.17
CA ARG A 30 9.06 -5.41 -9.97
C ARG A 30 9.88 -6.70 -9.98
N THR A 31 9.85 -7.41 -8.86
CA THR A 31 10.37 -8.78 -8.75
C THR A 31 9.89 -9.63 -9.92
N ASP A 32 10.80 -10.41 -10.50
CA ASP A 32 10.47 -11.30 -11.60
C ASP A 32 9.41 -12.31 -11.18
N PHE A 33 8.44 -12.55 -12.08
CA PHE A 33 7.33 -13.45 -11.82
C PHE A 33 7.78 -14.87 -11.44
N GLU A 34 8.91 -15.34 -11.99
CA GLU A 34 9.47 -16.65 -11.64
C GLU A 34 9.92 -16.72 -10.18
N VAL A 35 10.52 -15.64 -9.66
CA VAL A 35 10.95 -15.51 -8.26
C VAL A 35 9.74 -15.40 -7.33
N GLU A 36 8.72 -14.60 -7.71
CA GLU A 36 7.46 -14.53 -6.96
C GLU A 36 6.78 -15.91 -6.88
N MET A 37 6.81 -16.67 -7.98
CA MET A 37 6.24 -18.02 -8.03
C MET A 37 7.02 -19.03 -7.21
N GLU A 38 8.34 -18.94 -7.20
CA GLU A 38 9.19 -19.76 -6.33
C GLU A 38 8.86 -19.48 -4.86
N HIS A 39 8.82 -18.20 -4.46
CA HIS A 39 8.47 -17.81 -3.11
C HIS A 39 7.09 -18.33 -2.70
N LEU A 40 6.05 -18.13 -3.52
CA LEU A 40 4.69 -18.61 -3.24
C LEU A 40 4.60 -20.14 -3.06
N ARG A 41 5.44 -20.90 -3.79
CA ARG A 41 5.55 -22.35 -3.57
C ARG A 41 6.29 -22.65 -2.27
N TYR A 42 7.33 -21.89 -1.97
CA TYR A 42 8.18 -22.07 -0.79
C TYR A 42 7.46 -21.82 0.54
N VAL A 43 6.42 -20.99 0.56
CA VAL A 43 5.55 -20.79 1.75
C VAL A 43 4.96 -22.13 2.27
N LYS A 44 4.80 -23.13 1.40
CA LYS A 44 4.34 -24.49 1.79
C LYS A 44 5.43 -25.33 2.46
N VAL A 45 6.70 -25.02 2.22
CA VAL A 45 7.87 -25.68 2.81
C VAL A 45 8.16 -25.09 4.19
N SER A 46 8.12 -23.77 4.30
CA SER A 46 8.46 -23.04 5.50
C SER A 46 7.53 -21.84 5.67
N PRO A 47 6.85 -21.68 6.82
CA PRO A 47 5.93 -20.56 7.01
C PRO A 47 6.68 -19.24 7.13
N VAL A 48 6.07 -18.16 6.63
CA VAL A 48 6.57 -16.80 6.82
C VAL A 48 6.43 -16.39 8.29
N VAL A 49 7.51 -15.91 8.89
CA VAL A 49 7.54 -15.47 10.30
C VAL A 49 7.77 -13.97 10.45
N LYS A 50 8.28 -13.29 9.42
CA LYS A 50 8.53 -11.85 9.44
C LYS A 50 8.43 -11.27 8.03
N VAL A 51 7.78 -10.12 7.92
CA VAL A 51 7.82 -9.28 6.72
C VAL A 51 8.29 -7.90 7.15
N VAL A 52 9.35 -7.39 6.51
CA VAL A 52 9.86 -6.04 6.73
C VAL A 52 9.77 -5.28 5.42
N ARG A 53 9.28 -4.05 5.46
CA ARG A 53 9.14 -3.21 4.26
C ARG A 53 10.01 -1.99 4.38
N PHE A 54 10.54 -1.54 3.25
CA PHE A 54 11.42 -0.39 3.14
C PHE A 54 10.94 0.54 2.03
N ILE A 55 10.92 1.84 2.31
CA ILE A 55 10.89 2.87 1.28
C ILE A 55 12.34 3.19 0.91
N VAL A 56 12.70 3.04 -0.36
CA VAL A 56 14.04 3.32 -0.87
C VAL A 56 13.98 4.58 -1.71
N SER A 57 14.78 5.57 -1.35
CA SER A 57 14.90 6.83 -2.10
C SER A 57 15.86 6.73 -3.30
N GLU A 58 15.79 7.67 -4.24
CA GLU A 58 16.74 7.76 -5.36
C GLU A 58 18.21 7.86 -4.92
N GLY A 59 18.47 8.43 -3.74
CA GLY A 59 19.81 8.48 -3.15
C GLY A 59 20.27 7.16 -2.53
N GLY A 60 19.46 6.09 -2.59
CA GLY A 60 19.76 4.77 -2.03
C GLY A 60 19.50 4.63 -0.52
N ALA A 61 19.10 5.70 0.18
CA ALA A 61 18.68 5.59 1.57
C ALA A 61 17.38 4.78 1.68
N ALA A 62 17.40 3.75 2.53
CA ALA A 62 16.28 2.87 2.81
C ALA A 62 15.74 3.14 4.22
N VAL A 63 14.44 3.41 4.30
CA VAL A 63 13.73 3.63 5.56
C VAL A 63 12.77 2.48 5.79
N GLN A 64 12.91 1.80 6.92
CA GLN A 64 11.98 0.75 7.31
C GLN A 64 10.61 1.37 7.63
N VAL A 65 9.55 0.78 7.08
CA VAL A 65 8.16 1.18 7.34
C VAL A 65 7.43 0.06 8.05
N SER A 66 6.93 0.37 9.24
CA SER A 66 6.20 -0.55 10.09
C SER A 66 4.70 -0.43 9.86
N VAL A 67 4.21 -0.86 8.69
CA VAL A 67 2.78 -0.85 8.33
C VAL A 67 2.26 -2.25 8.00
N ALA A 68 1.01 -2.51 8.37
CA ALA A 68 0.36 -3.81 8.15
C ALA A 68 -0.10 -4.04 6.69
N GLY A 69 -0.13 -3.01 5.85
CA GLY A 69 -0.49 -3.12 4.42
C GLY A 69 0.72 -3.09 3.48
N THR A 70 0.46 -3.31 2.19
CA THR A 70 1.45 -3.13 1.13
C THR A 70 1.46 -1.65 0.72
N PRO A 71 2.59 -0.94 0.87
CA PRO A 71 2.70 0.42 0.36
C PRO A 71 2.53 0.43 -1.16
N CYS A 72 2.08 1.54 -1.73
CA CYS A 72 2.05 1.85 -3.16
C CYS A 72 2.65 3.25 -3.36
N ILE A 73 3.62 3.40 -4.25
CA ILE A 73 4.30 4.69 -4.49
C ILE A 73 3.30 5.69 -5.08
N LEU A 74 3.21 6.88 -4.47
CA LEU A 74 2.41 7.98 -5.02
C LEU A 74 2.97 8.43 -6.38
N PRO A 75 2.12 8.95 -7.28
CA PRO A 75 2.59 9.45 -8.58
C PRO A 75 3.63 10.58 -8.47
N ASP A 76 3.52 11.43 -7.46
CA ASP A 76 4.49 12.49 -7.18
C ASP A 76 5.80 11.97 -6.53
N ARG A 77 5.83 10.68 -6.18
CA ARG A 77 6.95 9.95 -5.56
C ARG A 77 7.42 10.51 -4.22
N THR A 78 6.64 11.38 -3.59
CA THR A 78 6.99 12.01 -2.30
C THR A 78 6.62 11.14 -1.10
N GLY A 79 5.87 10.07 -1.33
CA GLY A 79 5.31 9.23 -0.31
C GLY A 79 4.70 7.94 -0.86
N VAL A 80 4.12 7.16 0.03
CA VAL A 80 3.41 5.93 -0.28
C VAL A 80 2.01 5.95 0.29
N LEU A 81 1.06 5.38 -0.47
CA LEU A 81 -0.28 5.05 -0.01
C LEU A 81 -0.28 3.63 0.55
N VAL A 82 -0.92 3.42 1.70
CA VAL A 82 -1.15 2.10 2.28
C VAL A 82 -2.64 1.94 2.54
N VAL A 83 -3.24 0.86 2.03
CA VAL A 83 -4.60 0.42 2.37
C VAL A 83 -4.48 -0.79 3.31
N PHE A 84 -5.22 -0.75 4.42
CA PHE A 84 -5.17 -1.73 5.49
C PHE A 84 -6.39 -2.66 5.41
N ASP A 85 -6.19 -3.95 5.17
CA ASP A 85 -7.30 -4.91 5.06
C ASP A 85 -7.78 -5.40 6.42
N LYS A 86 -6.84 -5.92 7.23
CA LYS A 86 -7.16 -6.51 8.54
C LYS A 86 -6.11 -6.19 9.58
N GLU A 87 -6.55 -6.02 10.82
CA GLU A 87 -5.64 -5.85 11.95
C GLU A 87 -4.74 -7.10 12.08
N PRO A 88 -3.40 -6.93 12.02
CA PRO A 88 -2.47 -8.05 12.17
C PRO A 88 -2.54 -8.64 13.58
N SER A 89 -2.65 -9.96 13.67
CA SER A 89 -2.71 -10.70 14.94
C SER A 89 -1.37 -10.75 15.69
N LYS A 90 -0.27 -10.47 14.99
CA LYS A 90 1.09 -10.37 15.53
C LYS A 90 1.82 -9.25 14.79
N PHE A 91 2.03 -8.11 15.44
CA PHE A 91 2.81 -7.02 14.86
C PHE A 91 3.99 -6.67 15.77
N SER A 92 5.16 -6.46 15.16
CA SER A 92 6.43 -6.25 15.86
C SER A 92 6.72 -4.78 16.19
N CYS A 93 5.89 -3.84 15.74
CA CYS A 93 6.08 -2.41 15.98
C CYS A 93 5.03 -1.89 16.99
N PRO A 94 5.46 -1.34 18.13
CA PRO A 94 4.56 -0.74 19.11
C PRO A 94 4.17 0.72 18.79
N GLU A 95 4.84 1.38 17.84
CA GLU A 95 4.66 2.80 17.55
C GLU A 95 3.56 3.04 16.50
N ALA A 96 2.48 3.69 16.93
CA ALA A 96 1.31 4.01 16.12
C ALA A 96 1.52 5.19 15.15
N PRO A 97 0.75 5.28 14.05
CA PRO A 97 -0.26 4.31 13.63
C PRO A 97 0.28 3.36 12.55
N TRP A 98 0.44 2.09 12.90
CA TRP A 98 0.85 1.00 12.01
C TRP A 98 -0.34 0.34 11.28
N PHE A 99 -1.56 0.68 11.71
CA PHE A 99 -2.83 0.18 11.19
C PHE A 99 -3.93 1.22 11.43
N PHE A 100 -4.89 1.29 10.51
CA PHE A 100 -6.14 2.03 10.66
C PHE A 100 -7.30 1.12 10.32
N ASP A 101 -8.32 1.11 11.17
CA ASP A 101 -9.53 0.31 10.96
C ASP A 101 -10.53 1.02 10.05
N PHE A 102 -11.55 0.28 9.62
CA PHE A 102 -12.66 0.80 8.84
C PHE A 102 -13.40 1.93 9.59
N PRO A 103 -13.98 2.90 8.87
CA PRO A 103 -14.04 3.01 7.41
C PRO A 103 -12.84 3.71 6.76
N ASN A 104 -11.98 4.33 7.56
CA ASN A 104 -10.84 5.14 7.12
C ASN A 104 -9.54 4.32 7.10
N ASN A 105 -9.61 3.10 6.58
CA ASN A 105 -8.54 2.10 6.63
C ASN A 105 -7.43 2.34 5.58
N ALA A 106 -7.05 3.60 5.32
CA ALA A 106 -5.94 3.92 4.44
C ALA A 106 -5.21 5.19 4.89
N ALA A 107 -3.92 5.28 4.57
CA ALA A 107 -3.10 6.42 4.94
C ALA A 107 -1.95 6.66 3.95
N ILE A 108 -1.48 7.90 3.91
CA ILE A 108 -0.28 8.31 3.19
C ILE A 108 0.86 8.50 4.17
N TYR A 109 2.03 7.96 3.83
CA TYR A 109 3.29 8.14 4.54
C TYR A 109 4.28 8.89 3.66
N ASN A 110 5.12 9.71 4.26
CA ASN A 110 6.22 10.39 3.58
C ASN A 110 7.36 9.41 3.25
N VAL A 111 8.31 9.88 2.43
CA VAL A 111 9.54 9.13 2.12
C VAL A 111 10.36 8.71 3.35
N ASP A 112 10.26 9.47 4.45
CA ASP A 112 10.93 9.17 5.71
C ASP A 112 10.13 8.21 6.62
N GLY A 113 9.04 7.63 6.11
CA GLY A 113 8.19 6.72 6.85
C GLY A 113 7.24 7.39 7.85
N SER A 114 7.29 8.71 8.03
CA SER A 114 6.35 9.42 8.89
C SER A 114 4.94 9.45 8.28
N LEU A 115 3.91 9.37 9.12
CA LEU A 115 2.53 9.56 8.68
C LEU A 115 2.34 10.98 8.14
N ARG A 116 1.88 11.09 6.89
CA ARG A 116 1.44 12.37 6.31
C ARG A 116 0.01 12.69 6.74
N PHE A 117 -0.93 11.78 6.46
CA PHE A 117 -2.30 11.82 6.94
C PHE A 117 -3.03 10.50 6.68
N GLN A 118 -4.09 10.26 7.47
CA GLN A 118 -5.07 9.21 7.20
C GLN A 118 -6.08 9.69 6.15
N LEU A 119 -6.45 8.82 5.20
CA LEU A 119 -7.47 9.14 4.21
C LEU A 119 -8.87 9.07 4.84
N HIS A 120 -9.71 10.03 4.47
CA HIS A 120 -11.11 10.07 4.88
C HIS A 120 -11.98 9.37 3.83
N ASN A 121 -12.62 8.28 4.25
CA ASN A 121 -13.66 7.61 3.49
C ASN A 121 -14.97 8.41 3.60
N PRO A 122 -15.47 8.99 2.50
CA PRO A 122 -16.65 9.85 2.52
C PRO A 122 -17.97 9.09 2.74
N GLN A 123 -17.98 7.75 2.62
CA GLN A 123 -19.18 6.94 2.85
C GLN A 123 -19.44 6.68 4.35
N GLY A 124 -18.41 6.78 5.19
CA GLY A 124 -18.57 6.67 6.65
C GLY A 124 -18.82 5.24 7.14
N GLU A 125 -19.54 5.09 8.24
CA GLU A 125 -19.76 3.80 8.91
C GLU A 125 -20.42 2.76 7.97
N GLY A 126 -20.00 1.49 8.08
CA GLY A 126 -20.47 0.42 7.19
C GLY A 126 -19.82 0.39 5.80
N SER A 127 -18.76 1.17 5.60
CA SER A 127 -17.97 1.21 4.36
C SER A 127 -16.49 0.94 4.61
N TYR A 128 -15.73 0.74 3.53
CA TYR A 128 -14.30 0.47 3.57
C TYR A 128 -13.59 0.97 2.31
N ILE A 129 -12.29 1.22 2.41
CA ILE A 129 -11.38 1.41 1.28
C ILE A 129 -10.78 0.04 0.95
N GLY A 130 -11.18 -0.57 -0.17
CA GLY A 130 -10.88 -1.97 -0.47
C GLY A 130 -9.53 -2.21 -1.14
N ALA A 131 -9.21 -1.42 -2.16
CA ALA A 131 -8.00 -1.63 -2.94
C ALA A 131 -7.48 -0.34 -3.58
N VAL A 132 -6.18 -0.32 -3.87
CA VAL A 132 -5.56 0.69 -4.72
C VAL A 132 -5.87 0.37 -6.19
N HIS A 133 -6.23 1.40 -6.97
CA HIS A 133 -6.47 1.31 -8.40
C HIS A 133 -5.39 2.10 -9.15
N SER A 134 -4.56 1.42 -9.94
CA SER A 134 -3.41 1.98 -10.66
C SER A 134 -3.59 2.06 -12.19
N GLY A 135 -4.84 2.03 -12.69
CA GLY A 135 -5.13 2.12 -14.12
C GLY A 135 -5.07 3.56 -14.66
N ALA A 136 -4.60 3.74 -15.89
CA ALA A 136 -4.64 5.01 -16.60
C ALA A 136 -6.10 5.49 -16.73
N MET A 137 -6.44 6.56 -16.01
CA MET A 137 -7.75 7.19 -16.13
C MET A 137 -7.70 8.24 -17.24
N PRO A 138 -8.68 8.30 -18.17
CA PRO A 138 -8.64 9.21 -19.31
C PRO A 138 -8.43 10.70 -18.96
N ASN A 139 -8.88 11.11 -17.77
CA ASN A 139 -8.77 12.49 -17.30
C ASN A 139 -7.67 12.66 -16.22
N HIS A 140 -7.10 11.56 -15.72
CA HIS A 140 -6.15 11.53 -14.61
C HIS A 140 -5.13 10.38 -14.78
N PRO A 141 -4.33 10.41 -15.87
CA PRO A 141 -3.44 9.29 -16.21
C PRO A 141 -2.35 9.07 -15.16
N ASP A 142 -1.99 10.12 -14.42
CA ASP A 142 -0.92 10.12 -13.42
C ASP A 142 -1.47 10.15 -11.99
N THR A 143 -2.62 9.52 -11.73
CA THR A 143 -3.26 9.57 -10.41
C THR A 143 -3.61 8.18 -9.91
N LEU A 144 -3.22 7.88 -8.67
CA LEU A 144 -3.70 6.68 -7.98
C LEU A 144 -5.16 6.85 -7.60
N GLY A 145 -5.94 5.81 -7.81
CA GLY A 145 -7.28 5.69 -7.28
C GLY A 145 -7.35 4.74 -6.09
N VAL A 146 -8.47 4.78 -5.38
CA VAL A 146 -8.89 3.75 -4.44
C VAL A 146 -10.34 3.36 -4.70
N LEU A 147 -10.65 2.10 -4.42
CA LEU A 147 -12.01 1.58 -4.49
C LEU A 147 -12.64 1.64 -3.10
N VAL A 148 -13.84 2.21 -3.02
CA VAL A 148 -14.60 2.34 -1.78
C VAL A 148 -15.87 1.51 -1.91
N GLY A 149 -16.01 0.51 -1.04
CA GLY A 149 -17.16 -0.38 -0.98
C GLY A 149 -18.00 -0.15 0.28
N THR A 150 -19.22 -0.66 0.27
CA THR A 150 -20.09 -0.72 1.46
C THR A 150 -20.48 -2.18 1.73
N VAL A 151 -20.56 -2.54 3.01
CA VAL A 151 -20.85 -3.92 3.42
C VAL A 151 -22.22 -4.34 2.89
N GLY A 152 -22.25 -5.40 2.07
CA GLY A 152 -23.48 -5.95 1.51
C GLY A 152 -23.94 -5.33 0.18
N HIS A 153 -23.14 -4.45 -0.44
CA HIS A 153 -23.49 -3.81 -1.70
C HIS A 153 -22.33 -3.80 -2.71
N ASP A 154 -22.59 -4.38 -3.88
CA ASP A 154 -21.86 -4.11 -5.12
C ASP A 154 -22.66 -3.08 -5.93
N PRO A 155 -22.04 -2.03 -6.49
CA PRO A 155 -20.60 -1.94 -6.84
C PRO A 155 -19.73 -1.03 -5.95
N GLU A 156 -18.40 -1.23 -6.03
CA GLU A 156 -17.39 -0.35 -5.42
C GLU A 156 -17.17 0.92 -6.26
N TRP A 157 -17.12 2.07 -5.58
CA TRP A 157 -16.94 3.39 -6.19
C TRP A 157 -15.46 3.74 -6.30
N LEU A 158 -15.06 4.28 -7.44
CA LEU A 158 -13.70 4.74 -7.68
C LEU A 158 -13.54 6.19 -7.21
N TYR A 159 -12.55 6.42 -6.36
CA TYR A 159 -12.12 7.75 -5.94
C TYR A 159 -10.66 7.98 -6.33
N LEU A 160 -10.29 9.21 -6.64
CA LEU A 160 -8.89 9.61 -6.79
C LEU A 160 -8.30 9.97 -5.44
N VAL A 161 -7.00 9.70 -5.31
CA VAL A 161 -6.19 10.11 -4.17
C VAL A 161 -5.52 11.45 -4.48
N ASP A 162 -5.81 12.46 -3.65
CA ASP A 162 -5.03 13.69 -3.62
C ASP A 162 -3.80 13.48 -2.72
N CYS A 163 -2.60 13.64 -3.27
CA CYS A 163 -1.35 13.43 -2.54
C CYS A 163 -1.12 14.46 -1.41
N ASN A 164 -1.89 15.56 -1.41
CA ASN A 164 -1.74 16.69 -0.49
C ASN A 164 -2.96 16.89 0.43
N SER A 165 -3.99 16.03 0.32
CA SER A 165 -5.23 16.17 1.09
C SER A 165 -5.73 14.81 1.58
N PRO A 166 -6.26 14.72 2.81
CA PRO A 166 -6.88 13.49 3.29
C PRO A 166 -8.19 13.16 2.57
N LYS A 167 -8.73 14.08 1.76
CA LYS A 167 -10.02 13.89 1.08
C LYS A 167 -9.85 13.11 -0.22
N LEU A 168 -10.76 12.15 -0.41
CA LEU A 168 -10.91 11.43 -1.65
C LEU A 168 -11.75 12.23 -2.66
N ILE A 169 -11.37 12.19 -3.95
CA ILE A 169 -12.07 12.89 -5.02
C ILE A 169 -12.97 11.88 -5.75
N HIS A 170 -14.29 12.04 -5.63
CA HIS A 170 -15.25 11.15 -6.28
C HIS A 170 -15.16 11.25 -7.81
N THR A 171 -15.03 10.11 -8.50
CA THR A 171 -14.91 10.11 -9.97
C THR A 171 -16.24 10.00 -10.70
N GLY A 172 -17.33 9.63 -10.02
CA GLY A 172 -18.61 9.28 -10.64
C GLY A 172 -18.62 7.89 -11.29
N LYS A 173 -17.51 7.14 -11.18
CA LYS A 173 -17.36 5.81 -11.75
C LYS A 173 -17.36 4.76 -10.66
N TRP A 174 -17.84 3.58 -11.02
CA TRP A 174 -17.83 2.39 -10.19
C TRP A 174 -17.25 1.24 -11.00
N ILE A 175 -16.71 0.23 -10.31
CA ILE A 175 -16.16 -0.97 -10.92
C ILE A 175 -17.08 -2.16 -10.59
N ARG A 176 -17.38 -2.96 -11.62
CA ARG A 176 -17.99 -4.28 -11.45
C ARG A 176 -16.93 -5.33 -11.70
N TYR A 177 -16.87 -6.31 -10.82
CA TYR A 177 -16.11 -7.55 -11.04
C TYR A 177 -16.93 -8.55 -11.86
#